data_AF-A0A7S0IZW8-F1
#
_entry.id   AF-A0A7S0IZW8-F1
#
_cell.length_a   1.000
_cell.length_b   1.000
_cell.length_c   1.000
_cell.angle_alpha   90.00
_cell.angle_beta   90.00
_cell.angle_gamma   90.00
#
_symmetry.space_group_name_H-M   'P 1'
#
loop_
_entity.id
_entity.type
_entity.pdbx_description
1 polymer ?
#
loop_
_entity_poly.entity_id
_entity_poly.type
_entity_poly.pdbx_seq_one_letter_code
_entity_poly.pdbx_strand_id
1 'polypeptide(L)'
;AAFLQSLLAAADIAERGIGECTFSALGPGAHLHPHCGATNARLTAHLPLIVPEGCSIRVGEEVRSYREGELLVFDDSWEHEVWNRHSTDHRVVLLIRFWHIDLPRKEYKETQRAMKRYLARHRRATTIPPL
;
A
#
# COMPACT_ATOMS: atom_id res chain seq x y z
N ALA A 1 9.21 -5.12 12.36
CA ALA A 1 9.86 -4.67 11.12
C ALA A 1 8.79 -4.00 10.26
N ALA A 2 9.11 -2.88 9.60
CA ALA A 2 8.14 -2.11 8.81
C ALA A 2 7.70 -2.87 7.56
N PHE A 3 8.63 -3.62 6.97
CA PHE A 3 8.37 -4.60 5.92
C PHE A 3 8.31 -6.01 6.48
N LEU A 4 7.46 -6.83 5.87
CA LEU A 4 7.46 -8.27 6.13
C LEU A 4 8.63 -8.93 5.42
N GLN A 5 9.26 -9.88 6.12
CA GLN A 5 10.51 -10.52 5.68
C GLN A 5 10.39 -12.03 5.48
N SER A 6 9.24 -12.66 5.74
CA SER A 6 9.09 -14.12 5.67
C SER A 6 7.90 -14.58 4.82
N LEU A 7 8.10 -15.69 4.12
CA LEU A 7 7.07 -16.36 3.30
C LEU A 7 5.90 -16.86 4.16
N LEU A 8 6.16 -17.28 5.39
CA LEU A 8 5.13 -17.71 6.34
C LEU A 8 4.16 -16.57 6.67
N ALA A 9 4.68 -15.37 6.95
CA ALA A 9 3.82 -14.21 7.20
C ALA A 9 2.97 -13.87 5.96
N ALA A 10 3.53 -14.01 4.75
CA ALA A 10 2.77 -13.81 3.52
C ALA A 10 1.65 -14.85 3.33
N ALA A 11 1.90 -16.11 3.67
CA ALA A 11 0.89 -17.18 3.62
C ALA A 11 -0.25 -16.93 4.62
N ASP A 12 0.08 -16.59 5.88
CA ASP A 12 -0.93 -16.29 6.91
C ASP A 12 -1.86 -15.14 6.48
N ILE A 13 -1.29 -14.12 5.84
CA ILE A 13 -2.01 -12.96 5.34
C ILE A 13 -2.93 -13.35 4.17
N ALA A 14 -2.50 -14.24 3.29
CA ALA A 14 -3.34 -14.76 2.21
C ALA A 14 -4.58 -15.48 2.76
N GLU A 15 -4.43 -16.25 3.84
CA GLU A 15 -5.55 -16.96 4.50
C GLU A 15 -6.55 -16.01 5.19
N ARG A 16 -6.10 -14.83 5.63
CA ARG A 16 -6.95 -13.79 6.24
C ARG A 16 -7.90 -13.16 5.22
N GLY A 17 -7.52 -13.20 3.94
CA GLY A 17 -8.30 -12.67 2.83
C GLY A 17 -8.05 -11.19 2.56
N ILE A 18 -8.52 -10.76 1.38
CA ILE A 18 -8.28 -9.42 0.83
C ILE A 18 -9.45 -8.50 1.18
N GLY A 19 -9.16 -7.35 1.79
CA GLY A 19 -10.14 -6.30 2.07
C GLY A 19 -10.30 -5.33 0.90
N GLU A 20 -9.26 -5.15 0.08
CA GLU A 20 -9.23 -4.24 -1.07
C GLU A 20 -8.11 -4.62 -2.05
N CYS A 21 -8.36 -4.45 -3.35
CA CYS A 21 -7.37 -4.64 -4.41
C CYS A 21 -7.59 -3.58 -5.50
N THR A 22 -6.59 -2.73 -5.76
CA THR A 22 -6.71 -1.60 -6.69
C THR A 22 -5.41 -1.35 -7.44
N PHE A 23 -5.50 -0.80 -8.65
CA PHE A 23 -4.33 -0.27 -9.35
C PHE A 23 -3.98 1.11 -8.77
N SER A 24 -2.71 1.32 -8.47
CA SER A 24 -2.16 2.60 -8.03
C SER A 24 -1.09 3.06 -9.02
N ALA A 25 -1.39 4.14 -9.75
CA ALA A 25 -0.45 4.82 -10.63
C ALA A 25 0.14 6.05 -9.91
N LEU A 26 1.45 6.22 -10.01
CA LEU A 26 2.15 7.42 -9.54
C LEU A 26 2.80 8.09 -10.76
N GLY A 27 2.45 9.36 -11.00
CA GLY A 27 2.89 10.11 -12.18
C GLY A 27 4.40 10.36 -12.23
N PRO A 28 4.92 10.78 -13.39
CA PRO A 28 6.33 11.12 -13.55
C PRO A 28 6.75 12.26 -12.61
N GLY A 29 7.94 12.17 -12.03
CA GLY A 29 8.49 13.15 -11.08
C GLY A 29 7.75 13.26 -9.75
N ALA A 30 6.72 12.45 -9.52
CA ALA A 30 5.86 12.59 -8.35
C ALA A 30 6.53 12.06 -7.08
N HIS A 31 6.32 12.82 -6.00
CA HIS A 31 6.67 12.43 -4.64
C HIS A 31 5.40 12.45 -3.79
N LEU A 32 4.97 11.27 -3.37
CA LEU A 32 3.94 11.15 -2.36
C LEU A 32 4.58 11.35 -1.00
N HIS A 33 4.34 12.53 -0.41
CA HIS A 33 4.93 12.97 0.85
C HIS A 33 4.68 12.01 2.03
N PRO A 34 5.50 12.10 3.10
CA PRO A 34 5.33 11.28 4.30
C PRO A 34 3.90 11.35 4.86
N HIS A 35 3.31 10.18 5.05
CA HIS A 35 1.98 10.02 5.62
C HIS A 35 1.82 8.64 6.27
N CYS A 36 0.75 8.46 7.03
CA CYS A 36 0.34 7.16 7.57
C CYS A 36 -1.02 6.75 6.99
N GLY A 37 -1.22 5.45 6.91
CA GLY A 37 -2.51 4.82 6.67
C GLY A 37 -3.49 5.14 7.79
N ALA A 38 -4.79 5.02 7.48
CA ALA A 38 -5.85 5.37 8.41
C ALA A 38 -6.00 4.37 9.59
N THR A 39 -5.36 3.21 9.53
CA THR A 39 -5.48 2.14 10.53
C THR A 39 -4.35 1.13 10.40
N ASN A 40 -3.98 0.50 11.52
CA ASN A 40 -3.11 -0.67 11.58
C ASN A 40 -3.89 -2.00 11.46
N ALA A 41 -5.21 -1.95 11.23
CA ALA A 41 -6.03 -3.15 11.07
C ALA A 41 -5.78 -3.88 9.74
N ARG A 42 -4.89 -3.36 8.88
CA ARG A 42 -4.57 -3.90 7.58
C ARG A 42 -3.07 -3.91 7.35
N LEU A 43 -2.65 -4.84 6.49
CA LEU A 43 -1.32 -4.85 5.88
C LEU A 43 -1.46 -4.54 4.39
N THR A 44 -0.46 -3.86 3.83
CA THR A 44 -0.46 -3.43 2.44
C THR A 44 0.63 -4.18 1.68
N ALA A 45 0.28 -4.67 0.49
CA ALA A 45 1.23 -5.21 -0.46
C ALA A 45 1.19 -4.43 -1.78
N HIS A 46 2.35 -4.16 -2.34
CA HIS A 46 2.52 -3.64 -3.68
C HIS A 46 3.14 -4.73 -4.55
N LEU A 47 2.40 -5.19 -5.55
CA LEU A 47 2.95 -5.97 -6.66
C LEU A 47 3.27 -5.00 -7.80
N PRO A 48 4.54 -4.72 -8.10
CA PRO A 48 4.89 -3.74 -9.11
C PRO A 48 4.72 -4.33 -10.51
N LEU A 49 4.05 -3.57 -11.39
CA LEU A 49 3.68 -4.00 -12.74
C LEU A 49 4.41 -3.20 -13.82
N ILE A 50 4.58 -1.90 -13.58
CA ILE A 50 5.35 -0.99 -14.44
C ILE A 50 6.22 -0.16 -13.51
N VAL A 51 7.55 -0.30 -13.62
CA VAL A 51 8.50 0.37 -12.73
C VAL A 51 9.65 0.99 -13.53
N PRO A 52 9.53 2.26 -13.92
CA PRO A 52 10.68 2.97 -14.49
C PRO A 52 11.77 3.19 -13.43
N GLU A 53 12.98 3.53 -13.87
CA GLU A 53 14.10 3.78 -12.96
C GLU A 53 13.80 4.89 -11.94
N GLY A 54 14.39 4.77 -10.75
CA GLY A 54 14.23 5.78 -9.69
C GLY A 54 12.92 5.71 -8.91
N CYS A 55 12.18 4.60 -8.99
CA CYS A 55 11.01 4.35 -8.15
C CYS A 55 11.37 3.68 -6.82
N SER A 56 10.99 4.31 -5.70
CA SER A 56 11.26 3.77 -4.36
C SER A 56 10.16 4.08 -3.37
N ILE A 57 10.18 3.37 -2.24
CA ILE A 57 9.30 3.58 -1.08
C ILE A 57 10.15 3.57 0.18
N ARG A 58 9.85 4.48 1.12
CA ARG A 58 10.32 4.41 2.50
C ARG A 58 9.16 4.02 3.40
N VAL A 59 9.38 3.10 4.33
CA VAL A 59 8.43 2.77 5.40
C VAL A 59 9.20 2.74 6.72
N GLY A 60 8.86 3.63 7.65
CA GLY A 60 9.68 3.91 8.82
C GLY A 60 11.08 4.37 8.39
N GLU A 61 12.11 3.63 8.80
CA GLU A 61 13.52 3.92 8.48
C GLU A 61 14.04 3.14 7.27
N GLU A 62 13.28 2.16 6.76
CA GLU A 62 13.70 1.30 5.66
C GLU A 62 13.30 1.87 4.31
N VAL A 63 14.24 1.95 3.36
CA VAL A 63 13.99 2.35 1.96
C VAL A 63 14.19 1.14 1.06
N ARG A 64 13.24 0.91 0.14
CA ARG A 64 13.32 -0.14 -0.89
C ARG A 64 12.99 0.42 -2.26
N SER A 65 13.72 -0.01 -3.27
CA SER A 65 13.38 0.23 -4.67
C SER A 65 12.30 -0.75 -5.11
N TYR A 66 11.41 -0.30 -5.99
CA TYR A 66 10.49 -1.20 -6.66
C TYR A 66 11.22 -1.99 -7.75
N ARG A 67 10.76 -3.23 -7.98
CA ARG A 67 11.16 -4.08 -9.10
C ARG A 67 9.93 -4.83 -9.60
N GLU A 68 9.76 -4.89 -10.92
CA GLU A 68 8.61 -5.57 -11.52
C GLU A 68 8.55 -7.04 -11.09
N GLY A 69 7.35 -7.49 -10.70
CA GLY A 69 7.13 -8.85 -10.20
C GLY A 69 7.62 -9.13 -8.77
N GLU A 70 8.39 -8.23 -8.15
CA GLU A 70 8.87 -8.40 -6.77
C GLU A 70 7.92 -7.74 -5.77
N LEU A 71 7.20 -8.57 -4.99
CA LEU A 71 6.23 -8.10 -4.02
C LEU A 71 6.91 -7.38 -2.84
N LEU A 72 6.40 -6.20 -2.50
CA LEU A 72 6.70 -5.53 -1.23
C LEU A 72 5.48 -5.62 -0.32
N VAL A 73 5.66 -6.12 0.91
CA VAL A 73 4.59 -6.19 1.92
C VAL A 73 5.02 -5.42 3.16
N PHE A 74 4.17 -4.51 3.63
CA PHE A 74 4.47 -3.59 4.73
C PHE A 74 3.20 -3.18 5.48
N ASP A 75 3.38 -2.62 6.67
CA ASP A 75 2.32 -1.98 7.43
C ASP A 75 2.27 -0.49 7.10
N ASP A 76 1.23 -0.05 6.37
CA ASP A 76 1.10 1.35 5.95
C ASP A 76 0.67 2.28 7.10
N SER A 77 0.37 1.77 8.30
CA SER A 77 0.14 2.61 9.49
C SER A 77 1.43 3.26 10.02
N TRP A 78 2.59 2.72 9.63
CA TRP A 78 3.87 3.40 9.81
C TRP A 78 4.00 4.54 8.81
N GLU A 79 4.72 5.60 9.18
CA GLU A 79 4.99 6.69 8.26
C GLU A 79 5.73 6.17 7.02
N HIS A 80 5.22 6.53 5.86
CA HIS A 80 5.78 6.13 4.58
C HIS A 80 5.65 7.22 3.53
N GLU A 81 6.54 7.17 2.55
CA GLU A 81 6.55 8.06 1.38
C GLU A 81 7.02 7.29 0.15
N VAL A 82 6.60 7.77 -1.03
CA VAL A 82 6.82 7.07 -2.30
C VAL A 82 7.34 8.04 -3.34
N TRP A 83 8.35 7.61 -4.11
CA TRP A 83 8.91 8.39 -5.20
C TRP A 83 8.73 7.66 -6.53
N ASN A 84 8.36 8.43 -7.56
CA ASN A 84 8.64 8.12 -8.95
C ASN A 84 9.54 9.24 -9.49
N ARG A 85 10.85 9.00 -9.52
CA ARG A 85 11.83 10.00 -10.00
C ARG A 85 12.02 9.97 -11.53
N HIS A 86 11.29 9.10 -12.24
CA HIS A 86 11.33 9.10 -13.69
C HIS A 86 10.66 10.35 -14.26
N SER A 87 11.21 10.91 -15.33
CA SER A 87 10.77 12.20 -15.87
C SER A 87 9.54 12.10 -16.78
N THR A 88 9.27 10.95 -17.38
CA THR A 88 8.20 10.79 -18.39
C THR A 88 7.19 9.69 -18.09
N ASP A 89 7.54 8.72 -17.26
CA ASP A 89 6.80 7.45 -17.21
C ASP A 89 6.14 7.25 -15.85
N HIS A 90 4.98 6.62 -15.86
CA HIS A 90 4.23 6.28 -14.66
C HIS A 90 4.79 5.02 -14.00
N ARG A 91 4.79 4.99 -12.66
CA ARG A 91 4.94 3.76 -11.89
C ARG A 91 3.57 3.20 -11.54
N VAL A 92 3.31 1.96 -11.92
CA VAL A 92 2.04 1.27 -11.65
C VAL A 92 2.28 0.04 -10.77
N VAL A 93 1.52 -0.05 -9.68
CA VAL A 93 1.50 -1.22 -8.80
C VAL A 93 0.06 -1.71 -8.65
N LEU A 94 -0.11 -3.01 -8.45
CA LEU A 94 -1.31 -3.56 -7.85
C LEU A 94 -1.16 -3.44 -6.33
N LEU A 95 -1.97 -2.57 -5.73
CA LEU A 95 -2.06 -2.37 -4.29
C LEU A 95 -3.11 -3.32 -3.73
N ILE A 96 -2.68 -4.20 -2.82
CA ILE A 96 -3.53 -5.20 -2.17
C ILE A 96 -3.51 -4.92 -0.68
N ARG A 97 -4.68 -4.76 -0.06
CA ARG A 97 -4.80 -4.64 1.40
C ARG A 97 -5.40 -5.90 1.99
N PHE A 98 -4.68 -6.49 2.92
CA PHE A 98 -5.10 -7.66 3.67
C PHE A 98 -5.47 -7.26 5.09
N TRP A 99 -6.26 -8.10 5.77
CA TRP A 99 -6.50 -7.93 7.19
C TRP A 99 -5.26 -8.27 8.01
N HIS A 100 -4.97 -7.48 9.04
CA HIS A 100 -3.86 -7.76 9.94
C HIS A 100 -4.04 -9.15 10.59
N ILE A 101 -2.94 -9.89 10.75
CA ILE A 101 -2.95 -11.25 11.33
C ILE A 101 -3.49 -11.24 12.78
N ASP A 102 -3.28 -10.16 13.52
CA ASP A 102 -3.79 -10.07 14.89
C ASP A 102 -5.25 -9.59 14.97
N LEU A 103 -5.88 -9.22 13.85
CA LEU A 103 -7.28 -8.83 13.84
C LEU A 103 -8.20 -10.07 13.83
N PRO A 104 -9.10 -10.23 14.83
CA PRO A 104 -10.04 -11.34 14.85
C PRO A 104 -11.02 -11.29 13.67
N ARG A 105 -11.26 -12.42 13.00
CA ARG A 105 -12.15 -12.50 11.81
C ARG A 105 -13.57 -11.94 12.07
N LYS A 106 -14.10 -12.13 13.28
CA LYS A 106 -15.42 -11.63 13.68
C LYS A 106 -15.54 -10.09 13.60
N GLU A 107 -14.41 -9.38 13.68
CA GLU A 107 -14.35 -7.90 13.69
C GLU A 107 -14.21 -7.29 12.29
N TYR A 108 -13.87 -8.08 11.27
CA TYR A 108 -13.58 -7.58 9.91
C TYR A 108 -14.68 -6.69 9.35
N LYS A 109 -15.94 -7.12 9.48
CA LYS A 109 -17.09 -6.40 8.93
C LYS A 109 -17.32 -5.06 9.62
N GLU A 110 -17.14 -5.01 10.94
CA GLU A 110 -17.29 -3.77 11.71
C GLU A 110 -16.15 -2.80 11.41
N THR A 111 -14.91 -3.30 11.43
CA THR A 111 -13.71 -2.53 11.08
C THR A 111 -13.83 -1.96 9.66
N GLN A 112 -14.27 -2.76 8.68
CA GLN A 112 -14.47 -2.27 7.32
C GLN A 112 -15.51 -1.14 7.24
N ARG A 113 -16.60 -1.23 8.00
CA ARG A 113 -17.62 -0.18 8.07
C ARG A 113 -17.06 1.09 8.72
N ALA A 114 -16.31 0.96 9.80
CA ALA A 114 -15.66 2.08 10.48
C ALA A 114 -14.68 2.80 9.55
N MET A 115 -13.83 2.05 8.85
CA MET A 115 -12.89 2.60 7.86
C MET A 115 -13.60 3.33 6.73
N LYS A 116 -14.67 2.75 6.15
CA LYS A 116 -15.46 3.41 5.09
C LYS A 116 -16.03 4.75 5.56
N ARG A 117 -16.54 4.83 6.79
CA ARG A 117 -17.02 6.09 7.38
C ARG A 117 -15.90 7.10 7.59
N TYR A 118 -14.75 6.65 8.08
CA TYR A 118 -13.58 7.51 8.28
C TYR A 118 -13.11 8.10 6.95
N LEU A 119 -12.87 7.26 5.94
CA LEU A 119 -12.42 7.69 4.63
C LEU A 119 -13.43 8.60 3.93
N ALA A 120 -14.73 8.33 4.03
CA ALA A 120 -15.76 9.19 3.45
C ALA A 120 -15.75 10.62 4.04
N ARG A 121 -15.40 10.77 5.33
CA ARG A 121 -15.31 12.07 6.01
C ARG A 121 -14.02 12.83 5.70
N HIS A 122 -12.95 12.11 5.38
CA HIS A 122 -11.60 12.68 5.23
C HIS A 122 -11.05 12.57 3.80
N ARG A 123 -11.88 12.18 2.83
CA ARG A 123 -11.49 12.10 1.43
C ARG A 123 -11.19 13.51 0.90
N ARG A 124 -9.91 13.87 0.80
CA ARG A 124 -9.49 14.94 -0.12
C ARG A 124 -9.69 14.39 -1.54
N ALA A 125 -10.29 15.20 -2.42
CA ALA A 125 -10.52 14.82 -3.81
C ALA A 125 -9.20 14.39 -4.45
N THR A 126 -9.03 13.09 -4.67
CA THR A 126 -7.95 12.53 -5.47
C THR A 126 -8.55 12.26 -6.84
N THR A 127 -8.57 13.29 -7.67
CA THR A 127 -8.79 13.13 -9.11
C THR A 127 -7.58 12.40 -9.65
N ILE A 128 -7.76 11.11 -9.96
CA ILE A 128 -6.88 10.42 -10.92
C ILE A 128 -7.25 11.05 -12.27
N PRO A 129 -6.36 11.79 -12.95
CA PRO A 129 -6.66 12.26 -14.29
C PRO A 129 -6.96 11.05 -15.18
N PRO A 130 -7.98 11.11 -16.07
CA PRO A 130 -8.17 10.06 -17.05
C PRO A 130 -6.89 9.91 -17.88
N LEU A 131 -6.59 8.66 -18.26
CA LEU A 131 -5.46 8.30 -19.11
C LEU A 131 -5.42 9.10 -20.41
#